data_AF-A0A953E0T5-F1
#
_entry.id   AF-A0A953E0T5-F1
#
_cell.length_a   1.000
_cell.length_b   1.000
_cell.length_c   1.000
_cell.angle_alpha   90.00
_cell.angle_beta   90.00
_cell.angle_gamma   90.00
#
_symmetry.space_group_name_H-M   'P 1'
#
loop_
_entity.id
_entity.type
_entity.pdbx_description
1 polymer ?
#
loop_
_entity_poly.entity_id
_entity_poly.type
_entity_poly.pdbx_seq_one_letter_code
_entity_poly.pdbx_strand_id
1 'polypeptide(L)'
;MLAYTIRRLLVAIPLLIVSTFVVFLLVTFSGDPLANLRTKQPPPSPQVIANYRHMLRLDQPVLVRYWHWVTGLLHGDFGPSVQGGGTLDIGHALFQRILVSLRLVIAAIIIAMILAVIVGTISAVRQYSIADYVFTFTGFLFLSLPVFWFALLLKEGAIWLNNHIGTGFKTLGESSPIVGPGF
;
A
#
# COMPACT_ATOMS: atom_id res chain seq x y z
N MET A 1 25.52 -4.27 23.02
CA MET A 1 24.84 -4.29 21.70
C MET A 1 24.23 -5.65 21.38
N LEU A 2 24.96 -6.77 21.39
CA LEU A 2 24.41 -8.11 21.08
C LEU A 2 23.21 -8.52 21.97
N ALA A 3 23.33 -8.41 23.30
CA ALA A 3 22.24 -8.72 24.22
C ALA A 3 20.98 -7.85 24.00
N TYR A 4 21.18 -6.58 23.62
CA TYR A 4 20.09 -5.67 23.28
C TYR A 4 19.40 -6.08 21.97
N THR A 5 20.17 -6.42 20.93
CA THR A 5 19.63 -6.92 19.66
C THR A 5 18.84 -8.21 19.87
N ILE A 6 19.37 -9.16 20.65
CA ILE A 6 18.67 -10.42 20.97
C ILE A 6 17.36 -10.13 21.70
N ARG A 7 17.39 -9.30 22.75
CA ARG A 7 16.17 -8.91 23.49
C ARG A 7 15.13 -8.27 22.56
N ARG A 8 15.56 -7.43 21.61
CA ARG A 8 14.67 -6.79 20.64
C ARG A 8 14.07 -7.79 19.66
N LEU A 9 14.87 -8.74 19.16
CA LEU A 9 14.38 -9.81 18.28
C LEU A 9 13.40 -10.73 19.00
N LEU A 10 13.67 -11.08 20.27
CA LEU A 10 12.77 -11.90 21.09
C LEU A 10 11.41 -11.23 21.32
N VAL A 11 11.34 -9.91 21.35
CA VAL A 11 10.06 -9.17 21.42
C VAL A 11 9.43 -9.00 20.03
N ALA A 12 10.24 -8.81 18.99
CA ALA A 12 9.75 -8.62 17.63
C ALA A 12 9.07 -9.87 17.06
N ILE A 13 9.59 -11.07 17.33
CA ILE A 13 9.04 -12.31 16.77
C ILE A 13 7.59 -12.55 17.24
N PRO A 14 7.26 -12.55 18.55
CA PRO A 14 5.88 -12.67 18.99
C PRO A 14 4.99 -11.54 18.46
N LEU A 15 5.50 -10.31 18.42
CA LEU A 15 4.75 -9.16 17.92
C LEU A 15 4.39 -9.34 16.43
N LEU A 16 5.33 -9.79 15.61
CA LEU A 16 5.09 -10.11 14.21
C LEU A 16 4.04 -11.21 14.08
N ILE A 17 4.19 -12.33 14.78
CA ILE A 17 3.23 -13.45 14.72
C ILE A 17 1.82 -13.00 15.12
N VAL A 18 1.69 -12.26 16.24
CA VAL A 18 0.40 -11.77 16.72
C VAL A 18 -0.21 -10.78 15.73
N SER A 19 0.57 -9.80 15.25
CA SER A 19 0.08 -8.81 14.30
C SER A 19 -0.36 -9.43 12.98
N THR A 20 0.44 -10.32 12.39
CA THR A 20 0.07 -11.00 11.14
C THR A 20 -1.13 -11.92 11.33
N PHE A 21 -1.24 -12.61 12.47
CA PHE A 21 -2.40 -13.43 12.78
C PHE A 21 -3.67 -12.59 12.94
N VAL A 22 -3.61 -11.46 13.65
CA VAL A 22 -4.74 -10.53 13.77
C VAL A 22 -5.19 -10.03 12.41
N VAL A 23 -4.26 -9.58 11.56
CA VAL A 23 -4.59 -9.15 10.19
C VAL A 23 -5.20 -10.30 9.39
N PHE A 24 -4.64 -11.50 9.49
CA PHE A 24 -5.16 -12.69 8.82
C PHE A 24 -6.60 -13.02 9.27
N LEU A 25 -6.92 -12.88 10.55
CA LEU A 25 -8.27 -13.04 11.07
C LEU A 25 -9.21 -11.96 10.53
N LEU A 26 -8.79 -10.69 10.58
CA LEU A 26 -9.60 -9.59 10.04
C LEU A 26 -9.94 -9.80 8.56
N VAL A 27 -8.98 -10.25 7.75
CA VAL A 27 -9.21 -10.58 6.34
C VAL A 27 -10.09 -11.83 6.18
N THR A 28 -9.93 -12.84 7.03
CA THR A 28 -10.77 -14.04 6.99
C THR A 28 -12.24 -13.72 7.32
N PHE A 29 -12.49 -12.72 8.17
CA PHE A 29 -13.84 -12.34 8.61
C PHE A 29 -14.43 -11.14 7.84
N SER A 30 -13.66 -10.45 7.00
CA SER A 30 -14.14 -9.25 6.29
C SER A 30 -15.08 -9.55 5.13
N GLY A 31 -15.08 -10.77 4.60
CA GLY A 31 -15.98 -11.16 3.52
C GLY A 31 -15.72 -12.56 2.94
N ASP A 32 -16.58 -12.96 2.01
CA ASP A 32 -16.42 -14.23 1.28
C ASP A 32 -15.45 -14.06 0.09
N PRO A 33 -14.28 -14.73 0.08
CA PRO A 33 -13.35 -14.65 -1.05
C PRO A 33 -13.95 -15.17 -2.36
N LEU A 34 -14.98 -16.03 -2.31
CA LEU A 34 -15.64 -16.56 -3.49
C LEU A 34 -16.83 -15.71 -3.96
N ALA A 35 -17.13 -14.57 -3.31
CA ALA A 35 -18.28 -13.73 -3.64
C ALA A 35 -18.27 -13.30 -5.12
N ASN A 36 -17.14 -12.78 -5.60
CA ASN A 36 -16.98 -12.36 -7.00
C ASN A 36 -17.14 -13.51 -8.00
N LEU A 37 -16.78 -14.75 -7.60
CA LEU A 37 -16.93 -15.92 -8.46
C LEU A 37 -18.40 -16.34 -8.55
N ARG A 38 -19.13 -16.24 -7.44
CA ARG A 38 -20.57 -16.59 -7.33
C ARG A 38 -21.47 -15.62 -8.09
N THR A 39 -21.06 -14.36 -8.22
CA THR A 39 -21.82 -13.31 -8.93
C THR A 39 -21.52 -13.23 -10.43
N LYS A 40 -20.65 -14.09 -10.99
CA LYS A 40 -20.38 -14.10 -12.43
C LYS A 40 -21.61 -14.52 -13.24
N GLN A 41 -21.74 -13.95 -14.44
CA GLN A 41 -22.78 -14.29 -15.41
C GLN A 41 -22.12 -14.75 -16.73
N PRO A 42 -22.39 -15.98 -17.20
CA PRO A 42 -23.22 -17.01 -16.57
C PRO A 42 -22.61 -17.57 -15.27
N PRO A 43 -23.43 -18.07 -14.33
CA PRO A 43 -22.96 -18.60 -13.05
C PRO A 43 -22.09 -19.85 -13.27
N PRO A 44 -20.92 -19.95 -12.62
CA PRO A 44 -20.07 -21.12 -12.70
C PRO A 44 -20.74 -22.33 -12.03
N SER A 45 -20.38 -23.55 -12.47
CA SER A 45 -20.95 -24.76 -11.91
C SER A 45 -20.58 -24.93 -10.42
N PRO A 46 -21.43 -25.61 -9.62
CA PRO A 46 -21.13 -25.87 -8.21
C PRO A 46 -19.80 -26.59 -7.98
N GLN A 47 -19.42 -27.47 -8.92
CA GLN A 47 -18.14 -28.19 -8.90
C GLN A 47 -16.94 -27.24 -9.03
N VAL A 48 -17.04 -26.24 -9.92
CA VAL A 48 -16.00 -25.21 -10.05
C VAL A 48 -15.85 -24.46 -8.74
N ILE A 49 -16.96 -24.01 -8.12
CA ILE A 49 -16.91 -23.28 -6.85
C ILE A 49 -16.28 -24.13 -5.73
N ALA A 50 -16.61 -25.43 -5.65
CA ALA A 50 -16.02 -26.35 -4.67
C ALA A 50 -14.52 -26.53 -4.89
N ASN A 51 -14.07 -26.67 -6.14
CA ASN A 51 -12.65 -26.78 -6.48
C ASN A 51 -11.88 -25.52 -6.08
N TYR A 52 -12.44 -24.33 -6.34
CA TYR A 52 -11.85 -23.06 -5.88
C TYR A 52 -11.79 -22.96 -4.35
N ARG A 53 -12.83 -23.43 -3.66
CA ARG A 53 -12.85 -23.46 -2.19
C ARG A 53 -11.69 -24.28 -1.64
N HIS A 54 -11.45 -25.46 -2.21
CA HIS A 54 -10.37 -26.36 -1.82
C HIS A 54 -8.99 -25.80 -2.21
N MET A 55 -8.85 -25.22 -3.41
CA MET A 55 -7.62 -24.58 -3.87
C MET A 55 -7.19 -23.43 -2.94
N LEU A 56 -8.15 -22.62 -2.48
CA LEU A 56 -7.93 -21.54 -1.52
C LEU A 56 -7.86 -22.02 -0.05
N ARG A 57 -7.93 -23.34 0.20
CA ARG A 57 -7.92 -23.98 1.52
C ARG A 57 -9.00 -23.47 2.46
N LEU A 58 -10.15 -23.02 1.93
CA LEU A 58 -11.24 -22.44 2.72
C LEU A 58 -12.08 -23.50 3.45
N ASP A 59 -11.83 -24.76 3.15
CA ASP A 59 -12.33 -25.96 3.81
C ASP A 59 -11.54 -26.34 5.08
N GLN A 60 -10.35 -25.75 5.29
CA GLN A 60 -9.48 -26.04 6.43
C GLN A 60 -9.72 -25.10 7.62
N PRO A 61 -9.42 -25.52 8.87
CA PRO A 61 -9.45 -24.65 10.04
C PRO A 61 -8.54 -23.42 9.88
N VAL A 62 -8.94 -22.29 10.46
CA VAL A 62 -8.26 -21.00 10.31
C VAL A 62 -6.79 -21.06 10.72
N LEU A 63 -6.46 -21.78 11.81
CA LEU A 63 -5.08 -21.95 12.27
C LEU A 63 -4.22 -22.70 11.25
N VAL A 64 -4.76 -23.73 10.60
CA VAL A 64 -4.06 -24.53 9.58
C VAL A 64 -3.80 -23.68 8.35
N ARG A 65 -4.80 -22.89 7.92
CA ARG A 65 -4.66 -21.93 6.81
C ARG A 65 -3.58 -20.89 7.09
N TYR A 66 -3.56 -20.34 8.30
CA TYR A 66 -2.55 -19.37 8.72
C TYR A 66 -1.15 -19.97 8.71
N TRP A 67 -0.98 -21.16 9.29
CA TRP A 67 0.31 -21.86 9.29
C TRP A 67 0.84 -22.06 7.88
N HIS A 68 0.00 -22.60 7.00
CA HIS A 68 0.32 -22.76 5.60
C HIS A 68 0.75 -21.46 4.91
N TRP A 69 -0.01 -20.38 5.12
CA TRP A 69 0.31 -19.07 4.55
C TRP A 69 1.65 -18.53 5.04
N VAL A 70 1.93 -18.58 6.35
CA VAL A 70 3.22 -18.13 6.90
C VAL A 70 4.37 -18.98 6.37
N THR A 71 4.23 -20.31 6.36
CA THR A 71 5.30 -21.19 5.86
C THR A 71 5.55 -20.99 4.37
N GLY A 72 4.51 -20.77 3.56
CA GLY A 72 4.66 -20.43 2.15
C GLY A 72 5.41 -19.12 1.96
N LEU A 73 5.02 -18.07 2.71
CA LEU A 73 5.63 -16.75 2.63
C LEU A 73 7.14 -16.79 2.88
N LEU A 74 7.59 -17.63 3.83
CA LEU A 74 9.02 -17.82 4.13
C LEU A 74 9.81 -18.46 2.97
N HIS A 75 9.13 -19.16 2.06
CA HIS A 75 9.72 -19.75 0.86
C HIS A 75 9.44 -18.94 -0.41
N GLY A 76 8.84 -17.75 -0.29
CA GLY A 76 8.44 -16.91 -1.42
C GLY A 76 7.14 -17.35 -2.11
N ASP A 77 6.40 -18.28 -1.54
CA ASP A 77 5.05 -18.66 -1.99
C ASP A 77 4.01 -17.79 -1.29
N PHE A 78 3.40 -16.88 -2.05
CA PHE A 78 2.36 -15.97 -1.57
C PHE A 78 0.96 -16.59 -1.59
N GLY A 79 0.84 -17.83 -2.07
CA GLY A 79 -0.41 -18.54 -2.25
C GLY A 79 -1.15 -18.14 -3.52
N PRO A 80 -2.29 -18.81 -3.79
CA PRO A 80 -3.12 -18.54 -4.96
C PRO A 80 -3.86 -17.20 -4.85
N SER A 81 -4.06 -16.53 -5.98
CA SER A 81 -4.87 -15.33 -6.06
C SER A 81 -6.37 -15.61 -6.02
N VAL A 82 -7.14 -14.74 -5.36
CA VAL A 82 -8.61 -14.80 -5.39
C VAL A 82 -9.17 -14.25 -6.71
N GLN A 83 -8.40 -13.41 -7.39
CA GLN A 83 -8.72 -12.86 -8.71
C GLN A 83 -8.11 -13.69 -9.84
N GLY A 84 -8.59 -13.52 -11.08
CA GLY A 84 -8.03 -14.18 -12.26
C GLY A 84 -8.17 -15.72 -12.30
N GLY A 85 -8.83 -16.32 -11.31
CA GLY A 85 -8.98 -17.76 -11.23
C GLY A 85 -7.81 -18.47 -10.53
N GLY A 86 -7.06 -17.79 -9.67
CA GLY A 86 -5.91 -18.39 -8.98
C GLY A 86 -4.60 -18.30 -9.75
N THR A 87 -4.60 -17.72 -10.94
CA THR A 87 -3.45 -17.69 -11.86
C THR A 87 -2.59 -16.44 -11.75
N LEU A 88 -3.07 -15.38 -11.09
CA LEU A 88 -2.26 -14.19 -10.87
C LEU A 88 -1.17 -14.49 -9.84
N ASP A 89 0.07 -14.23 -10.22
CA ASP A 89 1.23 -14.28 -9.33
C ASP A 89 1.21 -13.07 -8.39
N ILE A 90 0.86 -13.33 -7.12
CA ILE A 90 0.83 -12.31 -6.08
C ILE A 90 2.24 -11.78 -5.79
N GLY A 91 3.27 -12.64 -5.84
CA GLY A 91 4.64 -12.26 -5.56
C GLY A 91 5.16 -11.25 -6.57
N HIS A 92 4.91 -11.50 -7.86
CA HIS A 92 5.25 -10.55 -8.92
C HIS A 92 4.52 -9.21 -8.75
N ALA A 93 3.21 -9.25 -8.52
CA ALA A 93 2.40 -8.03 -8.33
C ALA A 93 2.84 -7.23 -7.09
N LEU A 94 3.20 -7.90 -5.99
CA LEU A 94 3.75 -7.24 -4.79
C LEU A 94 5.09 -6.59 -5.09
N PHE A 95 5.99 -7.32 -5.74
CA PHE A 95 7.32 -6.82 -6.08
C PHE A 95 7.25 -5.55 -6.94
N GLN A 96 6.40 -5.56 -7.97
CA GLN A 96 6.23 -4.40 -8.81
C GLN A 96 5.70 -3.17 -8.04
N ARG A 97 4.70 -3.36 -7.17
CA ARG A 97 4.16 -2.29 -6.29
C ARG A 97 5.19 -1.75 -5.30
N ILE A 98 6.04 -2.63 -4.77
CA ILE A 98 7.17 -2.23 -3.91
C ILE A 98 8.11 -1.31 -4.69
N LEU A 99 8.47 -1.66 -5.93
CA LEU A 99 9.34 -0.82 -6.76
C LEU A 99 8.72 0.55 -7.07
N VAL A 100 7.43 0.59 -7.36
CA VAL A 100 6.69 1.86 -7.56
C VAL A 100 6.75 2.71 -6.29
N SER A 101 6.43 2.11 -5.14
CA SER A 101 6.46 2.81 -3.84
C SER A 101 7.86 3.33 -3.51
N LEU A 102 8.89 2.52 -3.76
CA LEU A 102 10.27 2.89 -3.52
C LEU A 102 10.70 4.08 -4.39
N ARG A 103 10.34 4.08 -5.69
CA ARG A 103 10.62 5.21 -6.58
C ARG A 103 9.99 6.51 -6.08
N LEU A 104 8.73 6.45 -5.66
CA LEU A 104 8.01 7.62 -5.15
C LEU A 104 8.60 8.11 -3.82
N VAL A 105 8.90 7.21 -2.89
CA VAL A 105 9.48 7.55 -1.59
C VAL A 105 10.88 8.14 -1.75
N ILE A 106 11.73 7.55 -2.60
CA ILE A 106 13.08 8.08 -2.85
C ILE A 106 13.00 9.49 -3.46
N ALA A 107 12.18 9.68 -4.49
CA ALA A 107 12.01 11.00 -5.10
C ALA A 107 11.50 12.04 -4.08
N ALA A 108 10.50 11.68 -3.26
CA ALA A 108 9.98 12.54 -2.22
C ALA A 108 11.04 12.89 -1.17
N ILE A 109 11.84 11.91 -0.73
CA ILE A 109 12.93 12.13 0.24
C ILE A 109 13.98 13.08 -0.31
N ILE A 110 14.39 12.92 -1.58
CA ILE A 110 15.38 13.82 -2.20
C ILE A 110 14.86 15.26 -2.23
N ILE A 111 13.62 15.47 -2.70
CA ILE A 111 13.00 16.79 -2.74
C ILE A 111 12.86 17.37 -1.33
N ALA A 112 12.38 16.57 -0.37
CA ALA A 112 12.20 16.99 1.00
C ALA A 112 13.53 17.38 1.67
N MET A 113 14.61 16.63 1.44
CA MET A 113 15.94 16.96 1.96
C MET A 113 16.46 18.28 1.40
N ILE A 114 16.33 18.48 0.07
CA ILE A 114 16.76 19.74 -0.56
C ILE A 114 15.99 20.92 0.04
N LEU A 115 14.66 20.82 0.10
CA LEU A 115 13.82 21.87 0.67
C LEU A 115 14.11 22.10 2.16
N ALA A 116 14.27 21.03 2.94
CA ALA A 116 14.57 21.12 4.37
C ALA A 116 15.92 21.79 4.63
N VAL A 117 16.95 21.50 3.84
CA VAL A 117 18.26 22.15 3.97
C VAL A 117 18.15 23.64 3.62
N ILE A 118 17.49 24.00 2.52
CA ILE A 118 17.33 25.41 2.10
C ILE A 118 16.54 26.19 3.15
N VAL A 119 15.34 25.72 3.47
CA VAL A 119 14.43 26.38 4.42
C VAL A 119 15.06 26.42 5.80
N GLY A 120 15.60 25.29 6.29
CA GLY A 120 16.23 25.19 7.60
C GLY A 120 17.45 26.10 7.74
N THR A 121 18.29 26.20 6.71
CA THR A 121 19.46 27.10 6.73
C THR A 121 19.02 28.58 6.75
N ILE A 122 18.04 28.96 5.92
CA ILE A 122 17.55 30.35 5.87
C ILE A 122 16.91 30.73 7.22
N SER A 123 16.06 29.88 7.78
CA SER A 123 15.44 30.09 9.09
C SER A 123 16.49 30.21 10.20
N ALA A 124 17.52 29.35 10.20
CA ALA A 124 18.58 29.37 11.21
C ALA A 124 19.44 30.65 11.13
N VAL A 125 19.81 31.09 9.92
CA VAL A 125 20.63 32.30 9.73
C VAL A 125 19.82 33.57 9.98
N ARG A 126 18.53 33.58 9.64
CA ARG A 126 17.62 34.73 9.79
C ARG A 126 16.54 34.48 10.84
N GLN A 127 16.97 34.04 12.01
CA GLN A 127 16.08 33.76 13.13
C GLN A 127 15.20 34.98 13.46
N TYR A 128 13.92 34.74 13.77
CA TYR A 128 12.92 35.77 14.06
C TYR A 128 12.61 36.74 12.90
N SER A 129 13.07 36.45 11.68
CA SER A 129 12.69 37.21 10.50
C SER A 129 11.31 36.81 9.97
N ILE A 130 10.73 37.65 9.11
CA ILE A 130 9.47 37.32 8.41
C ILE A 130 9.59 35.99 7.65
N ALA A 131 10.74 35.72 7.02
CA ALA A 131 10.97 34.46 6.31
C ALA A 131 10.88 33.25 7.25
N ASP A 132 11.47 33.36 8.44
CA ASP A 132 11.44 32.31 9.47
C ASP A 132 10.01 32.04 9.95
N TYR A 133 9.23 33.09 10.24
CA TYR A 133 7.82 32.96 10.59
C TYR A 133 6.98 32.34 9.46
N VAL A 134 7.20 32.74 8.21
CA VAL A 134 6.47 32.19 7.04
C VAL A 134 6.78 30.70 6.86
N PHE A 135 8.05 30.29 6.95
CA PHE A 135 8.43 28.89 6.82
C PHE A 135 7.91 28.04 7.97
N THR A 136 8.01 28.54 9.21
CA THR A 136 7.48 27.86 10.39
C THR A 136 5.96 27.69 10.31
N PHE A 137 5.24 28.76 9.95
CA PHE A 137 3.80 28.71 9.75
C PHE A 137 3.42 27.70 8.66
N THR A 138 4.11 27.73 7.52
CA THR A 138 3.86 26.79 6.41
C THR A 138 4.13 25.34 6.83
N GLY A 139 5.17 25.10 7.62
CA GLY A 139 5.46 23.79 8.20
C GLY A 139 4.33 23.29 9.09
N PHE A 140 3.83 24.13 10.00
CA PHE A 140 2.68 23.78 10.83
C PHE A 140 1.38 23.61 10.03
N LEU A 141 1.18 24.40 8.98
CA LEU A 141 0.05 24.22 8.07
C LEU A 141 0.09 22.82 7.47
N PHE A 142 1.17 22.42 6.81
CA PHE A 142 1.26 21.07 6.22
C PHE A 142 1.20 19.93 7.25
N LEU A 143 1.74 20.12 8.45
CA LEU A 143 1.64 19.13 9.53
C LEU A 143 0.22 18.96 10.09
N SER A 144 -0.56 20.04 10.11
CA SER A 144 -1.93 20.03 10.64
C SER A 144 -2.98 19.60 9.63
N LEU A 145 -2.67 19.65 8.33
CA LEU A 145 -3.56 19.18 7.28
C LEU A 145 -3.71 17.65 7.31
N PRO A 146 -4.95 17.12 7.26
CA PRO A 146 -5.15 15.69 7.06
C PRO A 146 -4.53 15.25 5.74
N VAL A 147 -3.67 14.22 5.78
CA VAL A 147 -2.91 13.75 4.60
C VAL A 147 -3.82 13.40 3.43
N PHE A 148 -4.97 12.76 3.68
CA PHE A 148 -5.93 12.40 2.64
C PHE A 148 -6.54 13.64 1.95
N TRP A 149 -6.81 14.69 2.72
CA TRP A 149 -7.41 15.92 2.21
C TRP A 149 -6.41 16.68 1.33
N PHE A 150 -5.17 16.77 1.79
CA PHE A 150 -4.10 17.38 1.01
C PHE A 150 -3.81 16.59 -0.27
N ALA A 151 -3.79 15.25 -0.19
CA ALA A 151 -3.66 14.39 -1.37
C ALA A 151 -4.80 14.61 -2.39
N LEU A 152 -6.04 14.81 -1.92
CA LEU A 152 -7.17 15.14 -2.78
C LEU A 152 -6.98 16.49 -3.47
N LEU A 153 -6.55 17.54 -2.75
CA LEU A 153 -6.26 18.84 -3.36
C LEU A 153 -5.16 18.76 -4.42
N LEU A 154 -4.08 18.02 -4.15
CA LEU A 154 -3.02 17.80 -5.13
C LEU A 154 -3.53 17.07 -6.37
N LYS A 155 -4.38 16.05 -6.20
CA LYS A 155 -5.02 15.33 -7.30
C LYS A 155 -5.88 16.27 -8.14
N GLU A 156 -6.78 17.03 -7.53
CA GLU A 156 -7.66 17.95 -8.25
C GLU A 156 -6.86 19.08 -8.95
N GLY A 157 -5.80 19.58 -8.31
CA GLY A 157 -4.87 20.53 -8.93
C GLY A 157 -4.14 19.94 -10.14
N ALA A 158 -3.72 18.67 -10.07
CA ALA A 158 -3.10 17.98 -11.19
C ALA A 158 -4.08 17.75 -12.36
N ILE A 159 -5.33 17.42 -12.08
CA ILE A 159 -6.40 17.31 -13.09
C ILE A 159 -6.65 18.66 -13.75
N TRP A 160 -6.80 19.72 -12.95
CA TRP A 160 -6.97 21.08 -13.44
C TRP A 160 -5.82 21.47 -14.38
N LEU A 161 -4.58 21.21 -13.98
CA LEU A 161 -3.38 21.50 -14.78
C LEU A 161 -3.37 20.72 -16.10
N ASN A 162 -3.66 19.43 -16.06
CA ASN A 162 -3.77 18.57 -17.25
C ASN A 162 -4.77 19.12 -18.26
N ASN A 163 -5.93 19.56 -17.78
CA ASN A 163 -7.00 20.09 -18.63
C ASN A 163 -6.60 21.42 -19.29
N HIS A 164 -5.76 22.23 -18.65
CA HIS A 164 -5.32 23.52 -19.18
C HIS A 164 -4.12 23.41 -20.14
N ILE A 165 -3.20 22.48 -19.90
CA ILE A 165 -1.98 22.31 -20.71
C ILE A 165 -2.24 21.40 -21.93
N GLY A 166 -3.33 20.62 -21.92
CA GLY A 166 -3.72 19.74 -23.03
C GLY A 166 -2.84 18.51 -23.20
N THR A 167 -1.71 18.43 -22.48
CA THR A 167 -0.92 17.22 -22.31
C THR A 167 -1.38 16.53 -21.03
N GLY A 168 -2.09 15.41 -21.16
CA GLY A 168 -2.42 14.61 -19.99
C GLY A 168 -1.13 14.06 -19.38
N PHE A 169 -0.66 14.64 -18.26
CA PHE A 169 0.33 13.99 -17.40
C PHE A 169 -0.33 12.74 -16.83
N LYS A 170 -0.22 11.64 -17.57
CA LYS A 170 -0.60 10.30 -17.12
C LYS A 170 0.46 9.89 -16.11
N THR A 171 0.18 10.13 -14.84
CA THR A 171 1.03 9.59 -13.78
C THR A 171 0.88 8.07 -13.80
N LEU A 172 1.99 7.38 -14.07
CA LEU A 172 2.04 5.93 -14.16
C LEU A 172 1.96 5.34 -12.75
N GLY A 173 0.74 5.12 -12.27
CA GLY A 173 0.49 3.90 -11.52
C GLY A 173 0.57 2.73 -12.52
N GLU A 174 1.18 1.62 -12.12
CA GLU A 174 1.34 0.42 -12.96
C GLU A 174 0.00 -0.16 -13.47
N SER A 175 -1.12 0.32 -12.93
CA SER A 175 -2.45 -0.01 -13.40
C SER A 175 -3.36 1.23 -13.33
N SER A 176 -3.31 2.10 -14.33
CA SER A 176 -4.56 2.68 -14.83
C SER A 176 -5.00 1.83 -16.02
N PRO A 177 -5.69 0.70 -15.80
CA PRO A 177 -6.30 0.00 -16.91
C PRO A 177 -7.46 0.89 -17.36
N ILE A 178 -7.26 1.54 -18.51
CA ILE A 178 -8.28 2.31 -19.22
C ILE A 178 -8.50 3.72 -18.63
N VAL A 179 -7.95 4.73 -19.32
CA VAL A 179 -8.55 6.07 -19.31
C VAL A 179 -9.85 5.94 -20.11
N GLY A 180 -10.93 5.56 -19.43
CA GLY A 180 -12.28 5.74 -19.96
C GLY A 180 -12.64 7.22 -19.89
N PRO A 181 -13.56 7.72 -20.72
CA PRO A 181 -14.06 9.09 -20.58
C PRO A 181 -14.83 9.17 -19.26
N GLY A 182 -14.15 9.60 -18.20
CA GLY A 182 -14.72 9.64 -16.86
C GLY A 182 -13.68 9.39 -15.76
N PHE A 183 -12.62 10.20 -15.73
CA PHE A 183 -12.02 10.80 -14.53
C PHE A 183 -11.22 12.03 -14.97
#